data_AF-A0A936VWS3-F1
#
_entry.id   AF-A0A936VWS3-F1
#
_cell.length_a   1.000
_cell.length_b   1.000
_cell.length_c   1.000
_cell.angle_alpha   90.00
_cell.angle_beta   90.00
_cell.angle_gamma   90.00
#
_symmetry.space_group_name_H-M   'P 1'
#
loop_
_entity.id
_entity.type
_entity.pdbx_description
1 polymer ?
#
loop_
_entity_poly.entity_id
_entity_poly.type
_entity_poly.pdbx_seq_one_letter_code
_entity_poly.pdbx_strand_id
1 'polypeptide(L)'
;MTKSEIIRQAKHYFGKDRRPIKELVLSYEFKGKNYRQWKKEISSIVSNPNEIKFKLFDDVILWIKYNQADQIDWNWIGDLSWTIDILLNQGIDKGFDWDKKLALKCNGTARIMTLFVSDVIPCYTFDCYYMTYNKKGNYYEFGPILKLTGEEKKVLNKIETFLKQKGLEFVDKTFTEKKYKELYSDTNSDGNATLFDVLFTDTNYYTTEIKRFCEKEIIEKNGQQLRWSEYYNSNGTLKRREEFRWSKSGDCLKIVYDNKEQIVNIEVTRKKIGRKKWQKFKLDIIETFKQNEKR
;
A
#
# COMPACT_ATOMS: atom_id res chain seq x y z
N MET A 1 1.57 -14.39 -21.67
CA MET A 1 1.97 -15.50 -20.78
C MET A 1 0.73 -16.16 -20.21
N THR A 2 0.67 -17.47 -19.97
CA THR A 2 -0.54 -18.08 -19.37
C THR A 2 -0.57 -17.87 -17.84
N LYS A 3 -1.76 -17.86 -17.24
CA LYS A 3 -1.92 -17.78 -15.78
C LYS A 3 -1.18 -18.91 -15.04
N SER A 4 -1.20 -20.13 -15.59
CA SER A 4 -0.47 -21.27 -15.04
C SER A 4 1.05 -21.09 -15.09
N GLU A 5 1.54 -20.47 -16.16
CA GLU A 5 2.97 -20.18 -16.31
C GLU A 5 3.43 -19.12 -15.31
N ILE A 6 2.63 -18.08 -15.07
CA ILE A 6 2.89 -17.08 -14.02
C ILE A 6 2.99 -17.73 -12.64
N ILE A 7 2.04 -18.62 -12.29
CA ILE A 7 2.06 -19.32 -11.00
C ILE A 7 3.32 -20.19 -10.87
N ARG A 8 3.68 -20.93 -11.94
CA ARG A 8 4.85 -21.80 -11.95
C ARG A 8 6.13 -21.02 -11.73
N GLN A 9 6.31 -19.90 -12.45
CA GLN A 9 7.47 -19.03 -12.27
C GLN A 9 7.48 -18.37 -10.90
N ALA A 10 6.33 -17.93 -10.40
CA ALA A 10 6.23 -17.31 -9.08
C ALA A 10 6.70 -18.28 -7.98
N LYS A 11 6.27 -19.55 -8.04
CA LYS A 11 6.74 -20.59 -7.12
C LYS A 11 8.23 -20.91 -7.25
N HIS A 12 8.78 -20.79 -8.45
CA HIS A 12 10.20 -21.03 -8.70
C HIS A 12 11.08 -19.93 -8.12
N TYR A 13 10.74 -18.66 -8.37
CA TYR A 13 11.54 -17.52 -7.93
C TYR A 13 11.27 -17.13 -6.47
N PHE A 14 10.00 -17.13 -6.06
CA PHE A 14 9.56 -16.68 -4.72
C PHE A 14 9.22 -17.85 -3.79
N GLY A 15 9.76 -19.04 -4.11
CA GLY A 15 9.69 -20.20 -3.25
C GLY A 15 10.61 -20.10 -2.04
N LYS A 16 10.62 -21.16 -1.22
CA LYS A 16 11.54 -21.31 -0.08
C LYS A 16 13.01 -21.29 -0.51
N ASP A 17 13.31 -21.85 -1.69
CA ASP A 17 14.64 -21.78 -2.28
C ASP A 17 14.85 -20.41 -2.92
N ARG A 18 15.72 -19.60 -2.32
CA ARG A 18 16.02 -18.23 -2.78
C ARG A 18 17.13 -18.16 -3.85
N ARG A 19 17.76 -19.29 -4.21
CA ARG A 19 18.82 -19.30 -5.24
C ARG A 19 18.33 -18.79 -6.60
N PRO A 20 17.14 -19.19 -7.13
CA PRO A 20 16.70 -18.75 -8.44
C PRO A 20 16.47 -17.24 -8.53
N ILE A 21 15.84 -16.63 -7.53
CA ILE A 21 15.62 -15.17 -7.53
C ILE A 21 16.94 -14.41 -7.37
N LYS A 22 17.87 -14.93 -6.55
CA LYS A 22 19.20 -14.36 -6.41
C LYS A 22 19.95 -14.33 -7.74
N GLU A 23 19.99 -15.46 -8.45
CA GLU A 23 20.63 -15.55 -9.77
C GLU A 23 20.00 -14.59 -10.77
N LEU A 24 18.66 -14.53 -10.81
CA LEU A 24 17.93 -13.61 -11.69
C LEU A 24 18.28 -12.15 -11.39
N VAL A 25 18.19 -11.73 -10.13
CA VAL A 25 18.44 -10.34 -9.70
C VAL A 25 19.89 -9.94 -9.99
N LEU A 26 20.87 -10.80 -9.71
CA LEU A 26 22.28 -10.53 -10.02
C LEU A 26 22.55 -10.43 -11.52
N SER A 27 21.80 -11.17 -12.34
CA SER A 27 21.91 -11.11 -13.81
C SER A 27 21.14 -9.93 -14.43
N TYR A 28 20.31 -9.23 -13.65
CA TYR A 28 19.41 -8.21 -14.17
C TYR A 28 20.19 -6.93 -14.54
N GLU A 29 20.23 -6.61 -15.82
CA GLU A 29 20.86 -5.37 -16.30
C GLU A 29 19.91 -4.18 -16.09
N PHE A 30 20.03 -3.50 -14.94
CA PHE A 30 19.25 -2.28 -14.72
C PHE A 30 19.82 -1.12 -15.53
N LYS A 31 19.25 -0.91 -16.71
CA LYS A 31 19.54 0.27 -17.51
C LYS A 31 18.99 1.48 -16.77
N GLY A 32 19.80 2.16 -15.96
CA GLY A 32 19.45 3.34 -15.16
C GLY A 32 18.92 4.57 -15.93
N LYS A 33 18.64 4.42 -17.24
CA LYS A 33 17.87 5.33 -18.09
C LYS A 33 16.39 4.94 -18.21
N ASN A 34 15.96 3.80 -17.67
CA ASN A 34 14.60 3.29 -17.74
C ASN A 34 13.59 4.25 -17.08
N TYR A 35 13.89 4.88 -15.94
CA TYR A 35 12.99 5.88 -15.34
C TYR A 35 12.62 7.00 -16.33
N ARG A 36 13.63 7.66 -16.91
CA ARG A 36 13.40 8.79 -17.84
C ARG A 36 12.74 8.31 -19.14
N GLN A 37 13.09 7.11 -19.59
CA GLN A 37 12.50 6.51 -20.78
C GLN A 37 11.04 6.16 -20.57
N TRP A 38 10.70 5.37 -19.55
CA TRP A 38 9.32 5.04 -19.20
C TRP A 38 8.50 6.31 -18.97
N LYS A 39 9.06 7.29 -18.26
CA LYS A 39 8.41 8.58 -18.04
C LYS A 39 8.06 9.27 -19.36
N LYS A 40 9.01 9.32 -20.30
CA LYS A 40 8.81 9.89 -21.64
C LYS A 40 7.77 9.11 -22.45
N GLU A 41 7.84 7.79 -22.45
CA GLU A 41 6.92 6.92 -23.19
C GLU A 41 5.49 7.02 -22.66
N ILE A 42 5.29 6.95 -21.33
CA ILE A 42 3.99 7.14 -20.69
C ILE A 42 3.45 8.54 -20.97
N SER A 43 4.26 9.59 -20.80
CA SER A 43 3.83 10.95 -21.12
C SER A 43 3.54 11.20 -22.60
N SER A 44 4.00 10.33 -23.50
CA SER A 44 3.67 10.42 -24.93
C SER A 44 2.29 9.84 -25.27
N ILE A 45 1.78 8.92 -24.45
CA ILE A 45 0.47 8.26 -24.67
C ILE A 45 -0.65 8.89 -23.83
N VAL A 46 -0.32 9.39 -22.64
CA VAL A 46 -1.26 10.07 -21.73
C VAL A 46 -0.71 11.43 -21.33
N SER A 47 -1.54 12.46 -21.43
CA SER A 47 -1.21 13.82 -20.97
C SER A 47 -1.29 13.96 -19.45
N ASN A 48 -1.92 13.00 -18.78
CA ASN A 48 -2.11 12.98 -17.34
C ASN A 48 -0.76 13.05 -16.59
N PRO A 49 -0.67 13.88 -15.53
CA PRO A 49 0.46 13.83 -14.62
C PRO A 49 0.67 12.42 -14.10
N ASN A 50 1.94 12.00 -14.08
CA ASN A 50 2.32 10.67 -13.64
C ASN A 50 3.65 10.69 -12.90
N GLU A 51 3.90 9.69 -12.08
CA GLU A 51 5.15 9.50 -11.33
C GLU A 51 5.54 8.03 -11.37
N ILE A 52 6.84 7.75 -11.48
CA ILE A 52 7.37 6.40 -11.49
C ILE A 52 8.20 6.20 -10.22
N LYS A 53 7.94 5.12 -9.49
CA LYS A 53 8.61 4.78 -8.22
C LYS A 53 9.17 3.37 -8.30
N PHE A 54 10.49 3.23 -8.26
CA PHE A 54 11.15 1.92 -8.28
C PHE A 54 11.28 1.26 -6.89
N LYS A 55 10.97 1.98 -5.80
CA LYS A 55 10.86 1.44 -4.42
C LYS A 55 12.12 0.65 -3.99
N LEU A 56 11.97 -0.44 -3.21
CA LEU A 56 13.05 -1.29 -2.68
C LEU A 56 13.94 -1.89 -3.77
N PHE A 57 13.44 -1.98 -5.02
CA PHE A 57 14.26 -2.29 -6.18
C PHE A 57 15.43 -1.31 -6.31
N ASP A 58 15.28 -0.03 -5.95
CA ASP A 58 16.35 0.97 -6.03
C ASP A 58 17.55 0.64 -5.13
N ASP A 59 17.35 0.22 -3.87
CA ASP A 59 18.46 -0.09 -2.95
C ASP A 59 19.22 -1.35 -3.40
N VAL A 60 18.49 -2.41 -3.78
CA VAL A 60 19.07 -3.65 -4.31
C VAL A 60 19.84 -3.38 -5.61
N ILE A 61 19.28 -2.58 -6.52
CA ILE A 61 19.96 -2.17 -7.75
C ILE A 61 21.22 -1.37 -7.46
N LEU A 62 21.16 -0.41 -6.53
CA LEU A 62 22.32 0.42 -6.19
C LEU A 62 23.45 -0.45 -5.64
N TRP A 63 23.15 -1.40 -4.74
CA TRP A 63 24.14 -2.34 -4.24
C TRP A 63 24.75 -3.20 -5.33
N ILE A 64 23.95 -3.74 -6.27
CA ILE A 64 24.48 -4.50 -7.43
C ILE A 64 25.39 -3.62 -8.28
N LYS A 65 24.93 -2.40 -8.61
CA LYS A 65 25.67 -1.46 -9.47
C LYS A 65 27.00 -1.02 -8.87
N TYR A 66 27.08 -0.87 -7.55
CA TYR A 66 28.30 -0.50 -6.83
C TYR A 66 29.13 -1.71 -6.38
N ASN A 67 28.83 -2.91 -6.87
CA ASN A 67 29.53 -4.15 -6.54
C ASN A 67 29.53 -4.47 -5.03
N GLN A 68 28.40 -4.18 -4.38
CA GLN A 68 28.10 -4.37 -2.95
C GLN A 68 26.96 -5.39 -2.75
N ALA A 69 26.86 -6.38 -3.64
CA ALA A 69 25.79 -7.39 -3.59
C ALA A 69 25.83 -8.28 -2.34
N ASP A 70 26.93 -8.27 -1.60
CA ASP A 70 27.10 -8.88 -0.28
C ASP A 70 26.29 -8.17 0.82
N GLN A 71 25.88 -6.92 0.61
CA GLN A 71 25.00 -6.18 1.54
C GLN A 71 23.52 -6.57 1.41
N ILE A 72 23.15 -7.29 0.35
CA ILE A 72 21.77 -7.74 0.13
C ILE A 72 21.48 -8.90 1.07
N ASP A 73 20.49 -8.74 1.95
CA ASP A 73 19.92 -9.87 2.67
C ASP A 73 18.97 -10.65 1.76
N TRP A 74 19.49 -11.70 1.14
CA TRP A 74 18.75 -12.55 0.21
C TRP A 74 17.58 -13.32 0.84
N ASN A 75 17.45 -13.32 2.17
CA ASN A 75 16.27 -13.87 2.83
C ASN A 75 15.08 -12.89 2.80
N TRP A 76 15.37 -11.60 2.66
CA TRP A 76 14.44 -10.47 2.69
C TRP A 76 14.50 -9.69 1.38
N ILE A 77 14.35 -10.42 0.27
CA ILE A 77 14.34 -9.87 -1.08
C ILE A 77 12.89 -9.82 -1.61
N GLY A 78 12.10 -8.90 -1.03
CA GLY A 78 10.76 -8.55 -1.48
C GLY A 78 10.73 -7.28 -2.36
N ASP A 79 9.52 -6.90 -2.79
CA ASP A 79 9.24 -5.62 -3.47
C ASP A 79 10.11 -5.34 -4.72
N LEU A 80 10.43 -6.37 -5.51
CA LEU A 80 11.12 -6.25 -6.81
C LEU A 80 10.21 -5.70 -7.93
N SER A 81 9.13 -5.03 -7.55
CA SER A 81 8.21 -4.36 -8.44
C SER A 81 8.36 -2.86 -8.31
N TRP A 82 7.87 -2.17 -9.32
CA TRP A 82 7.84 -0.72 -9.35
C TRP A 82 6.44 -0.25 -9.68
N THR A 83 6.15 1.01 -9.36
CA THR A 83 4.82 1.59 -9.56
C THR A 83 4.84 2.77 -10.50
N ILE A 84 3.73 2.94 -11.21
CA ILE A 84 3.42 4.14 -11.98
C ILE A 84 2.12 4.70 -11.42
N ASP A 85 2.20 5.88 -10.82
CA ASP A 85 1.02 6.59 -10.36
C ASP A 85 0.58 7.56 -11.45
N ILE A 86 -0.71 7.57 -11.79
CA ILE A 86 -1.30 8.43 -12.83
C ILE A 86 -2.50 9.17 -12.24
N LEU A 87 -2.47 10.51 -12.31
CA LEU A 87 -3.57 11.36 -11.87
C LEU A 87 -4.66 11.34 -12.94
N LEU A 88 -5.84 10.85 -12.58
CA LEU A 88 -6.98 10.68 -13.48
C LEU A 88 -7.82 11.96 -13.66
N ASN A 89 -7.68 12.94 -12.76
CA ASN A 89 -8.35 14.23 -12.88
C ASN A 89 -7.98 14.94 -14.19
N GLN A 90 -8.97 15.52 -14.85
CA GLN A 90 -8.78 16.30 -16.09
C GLN A 90 -8.33 17.73 -15.78
N GLY A 91 -7.63 18.34 -16.74
CA GLY A 91 -7.22 19.75 -16.65
C GLY A 91 -6.12 20.07 -15.65
N ILE A 92 -5.37 19.06 -15.19
CA ILE A 92 -4.21 19.23 -14.31
C ILE A 92 -2.93 18.93 -15.09
N ASP A 93 -2.10 19.95 -15.30
CA ASP A 93 -0.90 19.81 -16.15
C ASP A 93 0.36 19.37 -15.39
N LYS A 94 0.37 19.55 -14.06
CA LYS A 94 1.51 19.22 -13.21
C LYS A 94 1.05 18.55 -11.93
N GLY A 95 1.51 17.31 -11.74
CA GLY A 95 1.53 16.64 -10.44
C GLY A 95 2.49 17.41 -9.55
N PHE A 96 2.00 17.89 -8.42
CA PHE A 96 2.87 18.32 -7.32
C PHE A 96 3.34 17.07 -6.55
N ASP A 97 3.87 17.27 -5.35
CA ASP A 97 3.95 16.23 -4.33
C ASP A 97 2.61 15.47 -4.29
N TRP A 98 2.65 14.13 -4.34
CA TRP A 98 1.47 13.26 -4.33
C TRP A 98 0.83 13.20 -2.93
N ASP A 99 0.44 14.37 -2.44
CA ASP A 99 -0.02 14.65 -1.08
C ASP A 99 -1.27 15.57 -1.08
N LYS A 100 -1.61 16.21 0.05
CA LYS A 100 -2.72 17.17 0.12
C LYS A 100 -2.65 18.30 -0.91
N LYS A 101 -1.47 18.75 -1.35
CA LYS A 101 -1.36 19.82 -2.35
C LYS A 101 -1.96 19.36 -3.67
N LEU A 102 -1.75 18.10 -4.04
CA LEU A 102 -2.37 17.47 -5.20
C LEU A 102 -3.89 17.41 -5.04
N ALA A 103 -4.38 16.94 -3.88
CA ALA A 103 -5.81 16.89 -3.60
C ALA A 103 -6.48 18.28 -3.68
N LEU A 104 -5.86 19.30 -3.10
CA LEU A 104 -6.34 20.69 -3.14
C LEU A 104 -6.41 21.26 -4.56
N LYS A 105 -5.42 20.94 -5.41
CA LYS A 105 -5.45 21.27 -6.85
C LYS A 105 -6.62 20.63 -7.58
N CYS A 106 -7.03 19.44 -7.15
CA CYS A 106 -8.13 18.69 -7.73
C CYS A 106 -9.48 19.03 -7.07
N ASN A 107 -9.67 20.28 -6.63
CA ASN A 107 -10.86 20.73 -5.90
C ASN A 107 -11.20 19.89 -4.66
N GLY A 108 -10.16 19.40 -3.97
CA GLY A 108 -10.27 18.62 -2.75
C GLY A 108 -10.09 17.12 -2.93
N THR A 109 -10.29 16.57 -4.13
CA THR A 109 -10.22 15.10 -4.38
C THR A 109 -9.37 14.76 -5.60
N ALA A 110 -8.20 14.17 -5.34
CA ALA A 110 -7.39 13.54 -6.37
C ALA A 110 -7.90 12.11 -6.63
N ARG A 111 -7.98 11.72 -7.89
CA ARG A 111 -8.33 10.37 -8.36
C ARG A 111 -7.09 9.81 -9.03
N ILE A 112 -6.63 8.66 -8.57
CA ILE A 112 -5.31 8.12 -8.88
C ILE A 112 -5.46 6.69 -9.36
N MET A 113 -4.71 6.35 -10.41
CA MET A 113 -4.48 4.98 -10.83
C MET A 113 -3.02 4.63 -10.54
N THR A 114 -2.79 3.61 -9.73
CA THR A 114 -1.46 3.06 -9.47
C THR A 114 -1.31 1.75 -10.21
N LEU A 115 -0.37 1.70 -11.14
CA LEU A 115 0.06 0.47 -11.79
C LEU A 115 1.16 -0.15 -10.95
N PHE A 116 1.12 -1.46 -10.75
CA PHE A 116 2.18 -2.25 -10.15
C PHE A 116 2.77 -3.12 -11.26
N VAL A 117 4.07 -3.03 -11.48
CA VAL A 117 4.77 -3.68 -12.59
C VAL A 117 5.86 -4.58 -12.04
N SER A 118 5.81 -5.86 -12.42
CA SER A 118 6.84 -6.85 -12.09
C SER A 118 7.70 -7.12 -13.32
N ASP A 119 9.01 -6.91 -13.19
CA ASP A 119 9.97 -7.24 -14.25
C ASP A 119 10.44 -8.70 -14.15
N VAL A 120 10.48 -9.26 -12.94
CA VAL A 120 10.90 -10.65 -12.65
C VAL A 120 10.02 -11.66 -13.37
N ILE A 121 8.71 -11.48 -13.26
CA ILE A 121 7.72 -12.17 -14.08
C ILE A 121 6.96 -11.06 -14.81
N PRO A 122 7.20 -10.85 -16.13
CA PRO A 122 6.66 -9.73 -16.90
C PRO A 122 5.14 -9.62 -16.86
N CYS A 123 4.62 -8.94 -15.86
CA CYS A 123 3.20 -8.77 -15.62
C CYS A 123 2.90 -7.49 -14.85
N TYR A 124 1.64 -7.07 -14.89
CA TYR A 124 1.18 -5.90 -14.17
C TYR A 124 -0.24 -6.06 -13.64
N THR A 125 -0.55 -5.31 -12.59
CA THR A 125 -1.91 -5.05 -12.11
C THR A 125 -2.08 -3.55 -11.89
N PHE A 126 -3.30 -3.08 -11.66
CA PHE A 126 -3.54 -1.71 -11.21
C PHE A 126 -4.55 -1.64 -10.07
N ASP A 127 -4.46 -0.57 -9.31
CA ASP A 127 -5.47 -0.13 -8.35
C ASP A 127 -5.93 1.29 -8.72
N CYS A 128 -7.21 1.57 -8.51
CA CYS A 128 -7.78 2.90 -8.72
C CYS A 128 -8.41 3.37 -7.42
N TYR A 129 -7.89 4.47 -6.87
CA TYR A 129 -8.33 5.01 -5.59
C TYR A 129 -8.40 6.53 -5.63
N TYR A 130 -9.09 7.12 -4.67
CA TYR A 130 -9.11 8.56 -4.48
C TYR A 130 -8.42 8.95 -3.18
N MET A 131 -7.92 10.18 -3.16
CA MET A 131 -7.42 10.87 -1.98
C MET A 131 -8.13 12.21 -1.88
N THR A 132 -8.92 12.38 -0.83
CA THR A 132 -9.58 13.64 -0.50
C THR A 132 -8.87 14.31 0.68
N TYR A 133 -8.67 15.62 0.61
CA TYR A 133 -8.23 16.42 1.75
C TYR A 133 -9.26 17.50 2.06
N ASN A 134 -9.90 17.39 3.22
CA ASN A 134 -10.88 18.38 3.67
C ASN A 134 -10.19 19.43 4.55
N LYS A 135 -9.92 20.61 4.00
CA LYS A 135 -9.30 21.71 4.74
C LYS A 135 -10.13 22.20 5.93
N LYS A 136 -11.47 22.18 5.83
CA LYS A 136 -12.37 22.59 6.93
C LYS A 136 -12.34 21.58 8.07
N GLY A 137 -12.29 20.29 7.73
CA GLY A 137 -12.23 19.18 8.70
C GLY A 137 -10.83 18.79 9.16
N ASN A 138 -9.78 19.29 8.49
CA ASN A 138 -8.37 18.94 8.72
C ASN A 138 -8.11 17.41 8.73
N TYR A 139 -8.71 16.70 7.78
CA TYR A 139 -8.56 15.24 7.65
C TYR A 139 -8.35 14.82 6.20
N TYR A 140 -7.75 13.64 6.04
CA TYR A 140 -7.70 12.91 4.79
C TYR A 140 -8.78 11.84 4.74
N GLU A 141 -9.23 11.55 3.52
CA GLU A 141 -10.01 10.36 3.20
C GLU A 141 -9.38 9.67 1.99
N PHE A 142 -9.21 8.35 2.06
CA PHE A 142 -8.77 7.50 0.97
C PHE A 142 -9.81 6.42 0.73
N GLY A 143 -10.00 6.00 -0.51
CA GLY A 143 -10.91 4.89 -0.79
C GLY A 143 -10.88 4.42 -2.23
N PRO A 144 -11.49 3.26 -2.54
CA PRO A 144 -11.54 2.74 -3.89
C PRO A 144 -12.36 3.64 -4.82
N ILE A 145 -11.94 3.72 -6.08
CA ILE A 145 -12.79 4.24 -7.16
C ILE A 145 -13.66 3.09 -7.66
N LEU A 146 -14.95 3.11 -7.29
CA LEU A 146 -15.90 2.07 -7.68
C LEU A 146 -16.29 2.12 -9.17
N LYS A 147 -16.21 3.30 -9.79
CA LYS A 147 -16.55 3.52 -11.19
C LYS A 147 -15.64 4.55 -11.83
N LEU A 148 -15.00 4.15 -12.93
CA LEU A 148 -14.24 5.04 -13.80
C LEU A 148 -15.18 5.78 -14.76
N THR A 149 -14.90 7.05 -14.98
CA THR A 149 -15.57 7.86 -16.01
C THR A 149 -15.13 7.44 -17.42
N GLY A 150 -15.80 7.93 -18.46
CA GLY A 150 -15.43 7.64 -19.85
C GLY A 150 -13.99 8.07 -20.18
N GLU A 151 -13.56 9.24 -19.71
CA GLU A 151 -12.20 9.73 -19.93
C GLU A 151 -11.15 8.92 -19.16
N GLU A 152 -11.46 8.52 -17.93
CA GLU A 152 -10.56 7.67 -17.14
C GLU A 152 -10.36 6.29 -17.76
N LYS A 153 -11.43 5.72 -18.33
CA LYS A 153 -11.34 4.47 -19.10
C LYS A 153 -10.47 4.63 -20.34
N LYS A 154 -10.52 5.77 -21.04
CA LYS A 154 -9.63 6.02 -22.18
C LYS A 154 -8.17 6.05 -21.76
N VAL A 155 -7.85 6.66 -20.61
CA VAL A 155 -6.50 6.66 -20.03
C VAL A 155 -6.06 5.23 -19.73
N LEU A 156 -6.88 4.45 -19.02
CA LEU A 156 -6.61 3.04 -18.71
C LEU A 156 -6.34 2.22 -19.99
N ASN A 157 -7.22 2.29 -20.98
CA ASN A 157 -7.08 1.52 -22.22
C ASN A 157 -5.77 1.82 -22.98
N LYS A 158 -5.34 3.09 -22.98
CA LYS A 158 -4.07 3.50 -23.60
C LYS A 158 -2.87 2.89 -22.87
N ILE A 159 -2.90 2.92 -21.54
CA ILE A 159 -1.88 2.31 -20.69
C ILE A 159 -1.84 0.79 -20.91
N GLU A 160 -2.98 0.10 -20.85
CA GLU A 160 -3.05 -1.35 -21.06
C GLU A 160 -2.50 -1.75 -22.42
N THR A 161 -2.87 -1.02 -23.47
CA THR A 161 -2.34 -1.24 -24.82
C THR A 161 -0.82 -1.10 -24.86
N PHE A 162 -0.29 -0.05 -24.22
CA PHE A 162 1.15 0.19 -24.15
C PHE A 162 1.90 -0.89 -23.36
N LEU A 163 1.41 -1.29 -22.19
CA LEU A 163 2.05 -2.34 -21.38
C LEU A 163 2.01 -3.70 -22.09
N LYS A 164 0.91 -3.99 -22.79
CA LYS A 164 0.82 -5.16 -23.67
C LYS A 164 1.85 -5.15 -24.79
N GLN A 165 2.09 -3.99 -25.43
CA GLN A 165 3.15 -3.83 -26.44
C GLN A 165 4.56 -4.01 -25.85
N LYS A 166 4.74 -3.73 -24.56
CA LYS A 166 5.97 -4.03 -23.82
C LYS A 166 6.11 -5.50 -23.40
N GLY A 167 5.13 -6.35 -23.74
CA GLY A 167 5.14 -7.77 -23.42
C GLY A 167 4.72 -8.10 -21.99
N LEU A 168 4.13 -7.14 -21.26
CA LEU A 168 3.63 -7.36 -19.90
C LEU A 168 2.23 -7.95 -19.93
N GLU A 169 2.01 -9.02 -19.17
CA GLU A 169 0.70 -9.66 -19.03
C GLU A 169 -0.15 -8.98 -17.94
N PHE A 170 -1.41 -8.70 -18.22
CA PHE A 170 -2.32 -8.20 -17.19
C PHE A 170 -2.77 -9.34 -16.25
N VAL A 171 -2.65 -9.11 -14.96
CA VAL A 171 -3.17 -9.99 -13.92
C VAL A 171 -4.21 -9.25 -13.07
N ASP A 172 -5.44 -9.77 -13.08
CA ASP A 172 -6.53 -9.18 -12.33
C ASP A 172 -6.40 -9.41 -10.82
N LYS A 173 -7.11 -8.59 -10.03
CA LYS A 173 -7.11 -8.66 -8.57
C LYS A 173 -7.50 -10.03 -8.03
N THR A 174 -8.52 -10.68 -8.60
CA THR A 174 -8.97 -12.01 -8.16
C THR A 174 -7.87 -13.07 -8.35
N PHE A 175 -7.06 -12.94 -9.39
CA PHE A 175 -5.92 -13.78 -9.63
C PHE A 175 -4.78 -13.50 -8.63
N THR A 176 -4.44 -12.23 -8.41
CA THR A 176 -3.32 -11.84 -7.55
C THR A 176 -3.59 -12.09 -6.06
N GLU A 177 -4.86 -12.07 -5.62
CA GLU A 177 -5.27 -12.37 -4.24
C GLU A 177 -5.15 -13.86 -3.86
N LYS A 178 -4.86 -14.76 -4.80
CA LYS A 178 -4.73 -16.19 -4.52
C LYS A 178 -3.48 -16.48 -3.69
N LYS A 179 -3.67 -17.22 -2.60
CA LYS A 179 -2.60 -17.70 -1.72
C LYS A 179 -2.07 -19.06 -2.15
N TYR A 180 -0.78 -19.27 -1.96
CA TYR A 180 -0.12 -20.54 -2.24
C TYR A 180 0.86 -20.85 -1.10
N LYS A 181 0.81 -22.07 -0.56
CA LYS A 181 1.67 -22.48 0.56
C LYS A 181 3.15 -22.35 0.22
N GLU A 182 3.49 -22.52 -1.04
CA GLU A 182 4.87 -22.51 -1.55
C GLU A 182 5.42 -21.11 -1.79
N LEU A 183 4.60 -20.06 -1.70
CA LEU A 183 5.03 -18.67 -1.91
C LEU A 183 5.39 -18.01 -0.58
N TYR A 184 6.55 -17.34 -0.57
CA TYR A 184 7.13 -16.67 0.58
C TYR A 184 7.42 -15.21 0.24
N SER A 185 6.92 -14.29 1.06
CA SER A 185 7.26 -12.87 1.01
C SER A 185 7.92 -12.44 2.32
N ASP A 186 8.42 -11.21 2.40
CA ASP A 186 9.08 -10.68 3.58
C ASP A 186 8.10 -10.68 4.78
N THR A 187 6.87 -10.27 4.57
CA THR A 187 5.81 -10.28 5.59
C THR A 187 5.20 -11.66 5.86
N ASN A 188 5.46 -12.67 5.00
CA ASN A 188 4.94 -14.04 5.10
C ASN A 188 6.07 -15.07 4.96
N SER A 189 6.96 -15.11 5.95
CA SER A 189 8.15 -15.97 5.99
C SER A 189 7.87 -17.46 6.22
N ASP A 190 6.65 -17.83 6.64
CA ASP A 190 6.21 -19.22 6.81
C ASP A 190 5.49 -19.78 5.57
N GLY A 191 5.47 -19.01 4.48
CA GLY A 191 4.76 -19.33 3.25
C GLY A 191 3.32 -18.82 3.25
N ASN A 192 2.50 -19.34 2.34
CA ASN A 192 1.09 -18.93 2.18
C ASN A 192 0.90 -17.45 1.78
N ALA A 193 1.92 -16.85 1.15
CA ALA A 193 1.81 -15.52 0.56
C ALA A 193 0.84 -15.53 -0.64
N THR A 194 0.27 -14.37 -0.94
CA THR A 194 -0.51 -14.14 -2.17
C THR A 194 0.41 -13.97 -3.37
N LEU A 195 -0.14 -14.11 -4.58
CA LEU A 195 0.59 -13.71 -5.78
C LEU A 195 0.89 -12.20 -5.79
N PHE A 196 0.02 -11.38 -5.22
CA PHE A 196 0.26 -9.94 -5.10
C PHE A 196 1.51 -9.65 -4.25
N ASP A 197 1.62 -10.30 -3.09
CA ASP A 197 2.73 -10.12 -2.15
C ASP A 197 4.09 -10.38 -2.81
N VAL A 198 4.18 -11.43 -3.65
CA VAL A 198 5.44 -11.85 -4.26
C VAL A 198 5.73 -11.19 -5.61
N LEU A 199 4.71 -10.89 -6.42
CA LEU A 199 4.90 -10.29 -7.75
C LEU A 199 5.05 -8.77 -7.67
N PHE A 200 4.37 -8.15 -6.70
CA PHE A 200 4.26 -6.71 -6.60
C PHE A 200 4.81 -6.21 -5.27
N THR A 201 4.02 -6.30 -4.22
CA THR A 201 4.44 -5.81 -2.91
C THR A 201 3.59 -6.39 -1.83
N ASP A 202 4.20 -6.60 -0.67
CA ASP A 202 3.53 -7.13 0.50
C ASP A 202 3.27 -6.07 1.58
N THR A 203 3.64 -4.81 1.30
CA THR A 203 3.42 -3.66 2.20
C THR A 203 2.36 -2.69 1.70
N ASN A 204 2.10 -2.62 0.40
CA ASN A 204 1.12 -1.68 -0.19
C ASN A 204 0.10 -2.38 -1.09
N TYR A 205 -1.01 -2.76 -0.49
CA TYR A 205 -2.07 -3.57 -1.13
C TYR A 205 -3.12 -2.72 -1.85
N TYR A 206 -4.03 -3.38 -2.60
CA TYR A 206 -5.20 -2.73 -3.18
C TYR A 206 -6.00 -1.92 -2.15
N THR A 207 -6.47 -0.75 -2.56
CA THR A 207 -7.39 0.07 -1.76
C THR A 207 -8.77 -0.59 -1.75
N THR A 208 -9.11 -1.30 -0.67
CA THR A 208 -10.37 -2.07 -0.56
C THR A 208 -11.37 -1.48 0.42
N GLU A 209 -10.89 -0.67 1.35
CA GLU A 209 -11.67 0.01 2.38
C GLU A 209 -11.56 1.52 2.19
N ILE A 210 -12.54 2.26 2.70
CA ILE A 210 -12.42 3.72 2.82
C ILE A 210 -11.79 4.01 4.18
N LYS A 211 -10.75 4.82 4.22
CA LYS A 211 -10.06 5.23 5.44
C LYS A 211 -10.13 6.75 5.59
N ARG A 212 -10.63 7.23 6.72
CA ARG A 212 -10.56 8.65 7.12
C ARG A 212 -9.63 8.81 8.31
N PHE A 213 -8.85 9.88 8.36
CA PHE A 213 -8.03 10.17 9.53
C PHE A 213 -7.66 11.65 9.62
N CYS A 214 -7.51 12.16 10.83
CA CYS A 214 -7.03 13.52 11.05
C CYS A 214 -5.58 13.67 10.58
N GLU A 215 -5.28 14.75 9.85
CA GLU A 215 -3.90 15.05 9.41
C GLU A 215 -3.02 15.42 10.62
N LYS A 216 -3.59 16.21 11.54
CA LYS A 216 -2.89 16.70 12.72
C LYS A 216 -3.57 16.21 13.98
N GLU A 217 -2.77 16.10 15.02
CA GLU A 217 -3.27 15.91 16.38
C GLU A 217 -4.23 17.02 16.76
N ILE A 218 -5.34 16.62 17.35
CA ILE A 218 -6.30 17.50 17.99
C ILE A 218 -5.84 17.67 19.43
N ILE A 219 -5.59 18.90 19.86
CA ILE A 219 -5.27 19.20 21.26
C ILE A 219 -6.59 19.44 22.00
N GLU A 220 -6.94 18.54 22.90
CA GLU A 220 -8.12 18.65 23.72
C GLU A 220 -7.92 19.68 24.85
N LYS A 221 -9.03 20.18 25.45
CA LYS A 221 -8.99 21.21 26.50
C LYS A 221 -8.14 20.81 27.71
N ASN A 222 -8.07 19.52 28.03
CA ASN A 222 -7.26 18.97 29.12
C ASN A 222 -5.76 18.84 28.74
N GLY A 223 -5.38 19.21 27.52
CA GLY A 223 -4.03 19.07 26.95
C GLY A 223 -3.67 17.67 26.49
N GLN A 224 -4.63 16.75 26.40
CA GLN A 224 -4.44 15.47 25.73
C GLN A 224 -4.38 15.67 24.21
N GLN A 225 -3.55 14.86 23.56
CA GLN A 225 -3.46 14.85 22.10
C GLN A 225 -4.30 13.69 21.58
N LEU A 226 -5.15 13.96 20.59
CA LEU A 226 -6.00 12.96 19.95
C LEU A 226 -5.61 12.81 18.47
N ARG A 227 -5.37 11.58 18.04
CA ARG A 227 -5.47 11.19 16.63
C ARG A 227 -6.56 10.15 16.48
N TRP A 228 -7.29 10.20 15.39
CA TRP A 228 -8.31 9.21 15.08
C TRP A 228 -8.17 8.69 13.64
N SER A 229 -8.63 7.47 13.43
CA SER A 229 -8.78 6.86 12.12
C SER A 229 -10.09 6.09 12.07
N GLU A 230 -10.87 6.30 11.03
CA GLU A 230 -12.12 5.59 10.76
C GLU A 230 -11.92 4.72 9.53
N TYR A 231 -12.45 3.51 9.60
CA TYR A 231 -12.40 2.52 8.53
C TYR A 231 -13.83 2.19 8.16
N TYR A 232 -14.14 2.28 6.87
CA TYR A 232 -15.45 1.99 6.33
C TYR A 232 -15.34 0.92 5.25
N ASN A 233 -16.41 0.15 5.11
CA ASN A 233 -16.58 -0.73 3.96
C ASN A 233 -16.68 0.10 2.66
N SER A 234 -16.51 -0.55 1.52
CA SER A 234 -16.59 0.10 0.20
C SER A 234 -17.96 0.74 -0.10
N ASN A 235 -19.02 0.34 0.62
CA ASN A 235 -20.35 0.94 0.56
C ASN A 235 -20.54 2.18 1.47
N GLY A 236 -19.49 2.61 2.17
CA GLY A 236 -19.52 3.76 3.08
C GLY A 236 -20.04 3.47 4.49
N THR A 237 -20.32 2.23 4.85
CA THR A 237 -20.70 1.87 6.22
C THR A 237 -19.48 1.82 7.14
N LEU A 238 -19.54 2.51 8.29
CA LEU A 238 -18.46 2.49 9.29
C LEU A 238 -18.25 1.06 9.78
N LYS A 239 -16.99 0.61 9.80
CA LYS A 239 -16.57 -0.70 10.31
C LYS A 239 -15.99 -0.56 11.71
N ARG A 240 -15.09 0.42 11.90
CA ARG A 240 -14.51 0.74 13.20
C ARG A 240 -13.90 2.14 13.21
N ARG A 241 -13.78 2.71 14.40
CA ARG A 241 -12.98 3.90 14.68
C ARG A 241 -11.88 3.54 15.67
N GLU A 242 -10.68 4.01 15.39
CA GLU A 242 -9.53 3.88 16.29
C GLU A 242 -9.13 5.28 16.74
N GLU A 243 -9.06 5.49 18.05
CA GLU A 243 -8.56 6.72 18.65
C GLU A 243 -7.28 6.44 19.40
N PHE A 244 -6.27 7.27 19.18
CA PHE A 244 -5.05 7.31 19.96
C PHE A 244 -5.04 8.59 20.76
N ARG A 245 -5.00 8.45 22.08
CA ARG A 245 -5.02 9.55 23.04
C ARG A 245 -3.72 9.55 23.83
N TRP A 246 -2.94 10.62 23.72
CA TRP A 246 -1.71 10.79 24.49
C TRP A 246 -1.94 11.75 25.65
N SER A 247 -1.58 11.31 26.84
CA SER A 247 -1.55 12.16 28.03
C SER A 247 -0.33 13.10 28.01
N LYS A 248 -0.34 14.13 28.86
CA LYS A 248 0.84 14.99 29.09
C LYS A 248 2.05 14.21 29.60
N SER A 249 1.84 13.10 30.34
CA SER A 249 2.91 12.20 30.79
C SER A 249 3.51 11.38 29.63
N GLY A 250 2.87 11.37 28.46
CA GLY A 250 3.28 10.60 27.29
C GLY A 250 2.76 9.16 27.26
N ASP A 251 1.82 8.82 28.12
CA ASP A 251 1.08 7.56 28.05
C ASP A 251 0.13 7.60 26.86
N CYS A 252 -0.06 6.47 26.19
CA CYS A 252 -0.94 6.35 25.03
C CYS A 252 -2.09 5.39 25.34
N LEU A 253 -3.31 5.83 25.11
CA LEU A 253 -4.50 4.99 25.09
C LEU A 253 -4.96 4.84 23.65
N LYS A 254 -4.94 3.60 23.14
CA LYS A 254 -5.61 3.23 21.89
C LYS A 254 -7.00 2.69 22.24
N ILE A 255 -8.05 3.36 21.78
CA ILE A 255 -9.44 2.95 21.98
C ILE A 255 -10.02 2.56 20.62
N VAL A 256 -10.64 1.38 20.55
CA VAL A 256 -11.29 0.89 19.34
C VAL A 256 -12.79 0.86 19.58
N TYR A 257 -13.51 1.53 18.68
CA TYR A 257 -14.96 1.57 18.64
C TYR A 257 -15.46 0.75 17.45
N ASP A 258 -16.58 0.05 17.63
CA ASP A 258 -17.28 -0.63 16.55
C ASP A 258 -18.14 0.33 15.70
N ASN A 259 -18.95 -0.24 14.81
CA ASN A 259 -19.87 0.50 13.94
C ASN A 259 -21.07 1.13 14.66
N LYS A 260 -21.29 0.81 15.95
CA LYS A 260 -22.32 1.38 16.82
C LYS A 260 -21.71 2.33 17.87
N GLU A 261 -20.46 2.74 17.67
CA GLU A 261 -19.69 3.59 18.58
C GLU A 261 -19.49 2.98 19.97
N GLN A 262 -19.58 1.66 20.09
CA GLN A 262 -19.30 0.96 21.35
C GLN A 262 -17.81 0.67 21.47
N ILE A 263 -17.24 0.89 22.65
CA ILE A 263 -15.84 0.53 22.91
C ILE A 263 -15.73 -0.99 22.95
N VAL A 264 -14.99 -1.55 21.99
CA VAL A 264 -14.75 -3.00 21.91
C VAL A 264 -13.36 -3.38 22.39
N ASN A 265 -12.40 -2.45 22.32
CA ASN A 265 -11.04 -2.69 22.79
C ASN A 265 -10.39 -1.43 23.36
N ILE A 266 -9.66 -1.59 24.45
CA ILE A 266 -8.79 -0.55 25.00
C ILE A 266 -7.39 -1.13 25.16
N GLU A 267 -6.40 -0.45 24.59
CA GLU A 267 -5.00 -0.74 24.78
C GLU A 267 -4.31 0.46 25.44
N VAL A 268 -3.64 0.21 26.57
CA VAL A 268 -2.91 1.23 27.32
C VAL A 268 -1.43 0.94 27.23
N THR A 269 -0.69 1.90 26.68
CA THR A 269 0.77 1.87 26.60
C THR A 269 1.32 2.95 27.52
N ARG A 270 1.96 2.53 28.62
CA ARG A 270 2.54 3.46 29.60
C ARG A 270 3.99 3.78 29.30
N LYS A 271 4.33 5.07 29.33
CA LYS A 271 5.70 5.54 29.15
C LYS A 271 6.48 5.35 30.45
N LYS A 272 7.31 4.30 30.48
CA LYS A 272 8.37 3.97 31.44
C LYS A 272 8.01 4.15 32.94
N ILE A 273 7.69 3.05 33.61
CA ILE A 273 7.68 2.96 35.09
C ILE A 273 8.95 2.19 35.51
N GLY A 274 9.94 2.89 36.09
CA GLY A 274 11.18 2.28 36.60
C GLY A 274 12.16 1.78 35.51
N ARG A 275 12.80 0.62 35.74
CA ARG A 275 13.84 0.03 34.85
C ARG A 275 13.28 -0.68 33.59
N LYS A 276 11.97 -0.91 33.47
CA LYS A 276 11.36 -1.62 32.33
C LYS A 276 11.02 -0.68 31.16
N LYS A 277 11.30 -1.12 29.93
CA LYS A 277 10.86 -0.47 28.67
C LYS A 277 9.38 -0.79 28.46
N TRP A 278 8.52 0.24 28.39
CA TRP A 278 7.11 0.25 27.95
C TRP A 278 6.19 -0.90 28.40
N GLN A 279 5.14 -0.60 29.17
CA GLN A 279 4.13 -1.60 29.56
C GLN A 279 2.88 -1.45 28.72
N LYS A 280 2.40 -2.55 28.15
CA LYS A 280 1.19 -2.62 27.32
C LYS A 280 0.13 -3.49 28.01
N PHE A 281 -1.06 -2.94 28.17
CA PHE A 281 -2.23 -3.64 28.71
C PHE A 281 -3.32 -3.62 27.65
N LYS A 282 -3.96 -4.75 27.38
CA LYS A 282 -5.08 -4.86 26.46
C LYS A 282 -6.31 -5.35 27.22
N LEU A 283 -7.41 -4.64 27.10
CA LEU A 283 -8.72 -5.02 27.61
C LEU A 283 -9.65 -5.24 26.41
N ASP A 284 -10.06 -6.49 26.20
CA ASP A 284 -11.11 -6.84 25.25
C ASP A 284 -12.46 -6.82 25.97
N ILE A 285 -13.28 -5.82 25.65
CA ILE A 285 -14.54 -5.57 26.37
C ILE A 285 -15.53 -6.71 26.10
N ILE A 286 -15.62 -7.18 24.86
CA ILE A 286 -16.56 -8.23 24.44
C ILE A 286 -16.22 -9.54 25.14
N GLU A 287 -14.94 -9.91 25.17
CA GLU A 287 -14.49 -11.13 25.84
C GLU A 287 -14.76 -11.06 27.35
N THR A 288 -14.47 -9.92 27.97
CA THR A 288 -14.68 -9.71 29.42
C THR A 288 -16.16 -9.86 29.80
N PHE A 289 -17.08 -9.30 29.01
CA PHE A 289 -18.51 -9.47 29.25
C PHE A 289 -18.97 -10.93 29.12
N LYS A 290 -18.52 -11.65 28.07
CA LYS A 290 -18.86 -13.08 27.89
C LYS A 290 -18.35 -13.98 29.01
N GLN A 291 -17.20 -13.67 29.60
CA GLN A 291 -16.67 -14.42 30.74
C GLN A 291 -17.46 -14.14 32.03
N ASN A 292 -17.99 -12.93 32.18
CA ASN A 292 -18.82 -12.57 33.33
C ASN A 292 -20.25 -13.11 33.23
N GLU A 293 -20.82 -13.29 32.05
CA GLU A 293 -22.12 -13.96 31.86
C GLU A 293 -22.09 -15.47 32.15
N LYS A 294 -20.90 -16.08 32.15
CA LYS A 294 -20.67 -17.50 32.46
C LYS A 294 -20.36 -17.77 33.94
N ARG A 295 -20.32 -16.73 34.78
CA ARG A 295 -20.11 -16.81 36.23
C ARG A 295 -21.43 -16.62 36.95
#